data_AF-A0A9P7FYZ0-F1
#
_entry.id   AF-A0A9P7FYZ0-F1
#
_cell.length_a   1.000
_cell.length_b   1.000
_cell.length_c   1.000
_cell.angle_alpha   90.00
_cell.angle_beta   90.00
_cell.angle_gamma   90.00
#
_symmetry.space_group_name_H-M   'P 1'
#
loop_
_entity.id
_entity.type
_entity.pdbx_description
1 polymer ?
#
loop_
_entity_poly.entity_id
_entity_poly.type
_entity_poly.pdbx_seq_one_letter_code
_entity_poly.pdbx_strand_id
1 'polypeptide(L)'
;MLHLVSCGERGVRDQYLSHPLFPAMKTLVLEQSTIPPYMIEHLARIFPAIKHLTVIGFHKSVLGMLSCTQRWPNDMVLSLWAWKDEIVNIAAIQRMLKRRIESGRPIAKLCIVNKPPMFPNFFLRNYVQLEIMEEPMIWPRWSPVDQ
;
A
#
# COMPACT_ATOMS: atom_id res chain seq x y z
N MET A 1 2.86 14.47 -8.06
CA MET A 1 2.75 13.41 -9.07
C MET A 1 2.35 12.13 -8.35
N LEU A 2 1.19 11.57 -8.67
CA LEU A 2 0.65 10.33 -8.10
C LEU A 2 0.64 9.30 -9.23
N HIS A 3 1.22 8.12 -9.01
CA HIS A 3 1.29 7.09 -10.04
C HIS A 3 0.59 5.83 -9.57
N LEU A 4 -0.33 5.36 -10.40
CA LEU A 4 -0.92 4.04 -10.30
C LEU A 4 -0.04 3.04 -11.05
N VAL A 5 0.47 2.05 -10.34
CA VAL A 5 1.08 0.87 -10.94
C VAL A 5 0.04 -0.26 -10.88
N SER A 6 -0.61 -0.52 -12.02
CA SER A 6 -1.51 -1.67 -12.15
C SER A 6 -0.69 -2.91 -12.48
N CYS A 7 -0.64 -3.84 -11.52
CA CYS A 7 0.13 -5.07 -11.61
C CYS A 7 -0.74 -6.24 -12.12
N GLY A 8 -1.51 -6.03 -13.20
CA GLY A 8 -2.39 -7.07 -13.77
C GLY A 8 -1.67 -8.38 -14.14
N GLU A 9 -2.42 -9.37 -14.64
CA GLU A 9 -2.02 -10.79 -14.82
C GLU A 9 -0.65 -11.05 -15.49
N ARG A 10 -0.08 -10.07 -16.20
CA ARG A 10 1.21 -10.22 -16.90
C ARG A 10 2.43 -10.07 -15.99
N GLY A 11 2.24 -9.74 -14.71
CA GLY A 11 3.32 -9.47 -13.77
C GLY A 11 4.07 -8.20 -14.17
N VAL A 12 4.43 -7.35 -13.21
CA VAL A 12 5.29 -6.21 -13.55
C VAL A 12 6.69 -6.76 -13.82
N ARG A 13 7.07 -6.89 -15.08
CA ARG A 13 8.45 -7.24 -15.45
C ARG A 13 9.34 -6.04 -15.17
N ASP A 14 10.53 -6.28 -14.60
CA ASP A 14 11.53 -5.26 -14.25
C ASP A 14 11.79 -4.23 -15.36
N GLN A 15 11.69 -4.65 -16.62
CA GLN A 15 11.85 -3.79 -17.82
C GLN A 15 10.82 -2.65 -17.95
N TYR A 16 9.67 -2.73 -17.27
CA TYR A 16 8.64 -1.68 -17.26
C TYR A 16 8.73 -0.76 -16.02
N LEU A 17 9.64 -1.06 -15.08
CA LEU A 17 9.83 -0.30 -13.85
C LEU A 17 11.13 0.51 -13.83
N SER A 18 11.65 0.87 -15.01
CA SER A 18 12.88 1.64 -15.19
C SER A 18 12.61 3.05 -15.70
N HIS A 19 11.84 3.85 -14.95
CA HIS A 19 11.64 5.27 -15.26
C HIS A 19 12.52 6.14 -14.36
N PRO A 20 13.23 7.16 -14.91
CA PRO A 20 14.15 8.00 -14.13
C PRO A 20 13.47 8.80 -13.00
N LEU A 21 12.16 9.01 -13.10
CA LEU A 21 11.39 9.69 -12.04
C LEU A 21 10.95 8.79 -10.88
N PHE A 22 10.97 7.45 -11.05
CA PHE A 22 10.48 6.54 -10.01
C PHE A 22 11.24 6.64 -8.69
N PRO A 23 12.57 6.81 -8.67
CA PRO A 23 13.31 7.00 -7.42
C PRO A 23 12.86 8.22 -6.60
N ALA A 24 12.35 9.27 -7.24
CA ALA A 24 11.93 10.52 -6.61
C ALA A 24 10.43 10.54 -6.24
N MET A 25 9.68 9.50 -6.60
CA MET A 25 8.24 9.48 -6.35
C MET A 25 7.91 9.33 -4.86
N LYS A 26 6.94 10.14 -4.43
CA LYS A 26 6.46 10.16 -3.04
C LYS A 26 5.13 9.43 -2.84
N THR A 27 4.40 9.14 -3.91
CA THR A 27 3.09 8.49 -3.83
C THR A 27 2.99 7.37 -4.85
N LEU A 28 2.62 6.18 -4.37
CA LEU A 28 2.43 4.98 -5.16
C LEU A 28 1.03 4.40 -4.86
N VAL A 29 0.31 4.04 -5.91
CA VAL A 29 -0.95 3.28 -5.79
C VAL A 29 -0.75 1.91 -6.42
N LEU A 30 -1.14 0.88 -5.69
CA LEU A 30 -1.07 -0.52 -6.07
C LEU A 30 -2.49 -1.08 -6.12
N GLU A 31 -2.93 -1.57 -7.28
CA GLU A 31 -4.26 -2.16 -7.48
C GLU A 31 -4.17 -3.68 -7.68
N GLN A 32 -5.03 -4.45 -7.00
CA GLN A 32 -5.07 -5.91 -7.10
C GLN A 32 -5.48 -6.36 -8.50
N SER A 33 -4.77 -7.34 -9.05
CA SER A 33 -5.23 -8.73 -8.88
C SER A 33 -4.10 -9.74 -8.65
N THR A 34 -2.82 -9.39 -8.82
CA THR A 34 -1.76 -10.41 -8.78
C THR A 34 -0.43 -10.00 -8.17
N ILE A 35 -0.31 -8.88 -7.41
CA ILE A 35 1.00 -8.47 -6.83
C ILE A 35 1.60 -9.62 -6.03
N PRO A 36 2.62 -10.30 -6.57
CA PRO A 36 3.21 -11.41 -5.89
C PRO A 36 3.93 -10.88 -4.64
N PRO A 37 3.95 -11.63 -3.54
CA PRO A 37 4.61 -11.21 -2.31
C PRO A 37 6.04 -10.68 -2.55
N TYR A 38 6.80 -11.35 -3.43
CA TYR A 38 8.17 -10.97 -3.79
C TYR A 38 8.29 -9.59 -4.46
N MET A 39 7.24 -9.10 -5.13
CA MET A 39 7.28 -7.81 -5.83
C MET A 39 7.23 -6.62 -4.88
N ILE A 40 6.69 -6.76 -3.67
CA ILE A 40 6.63 -5.66 -2.70
C ILE A 40 8.04 -5.19 -2.33
N GLU A 41 8.99 -6.12 -2.17
CA GLU A 41 10.38 -5.74 -1.90
C GLU A 41 11.03 -5.09 -3.12
N HIS A 42 10.75 -5.59 -4.32
CA HIS A 42 11.27 -5.02 -5.56
C HIS A 42 10.75 -3.59 -5.78
N LEU A 43 9.45 -3.35 -5.59
CA LEU A 43 8.83 -2.01 -5.64
C LEU A 43 9.48 -1.07 -4.61
N ALA A 44 9.82 -1.57 -3.42
CA ALA A 44 10.56 -0.79 -2.43
C ALA A 44 11.95 -0.33 -2.89
N ARG A 45 12.58 -1.06 -3.82
CA ARG A 45 13.88 -0.66 -4.40
C ARG A 45 13.71 0.42 -5.46
N ILE A 46 12.66 0.32 -6.26
CA ILE A 46 12.38 1.25 -7.37
C ILE A 46 11.86 2.60 -6.85
N PHE A 47 11.07 2.56 -5.78
CA PHE A 47 10.42 3.74 -5.21
C PHE A 47 10.88 3.99 -3.76
N PRO A 48 12.18 4.23 -3.52
CA PRO A 48 12.75 4.40 -2.18
C PRO A 48 12.24 5.65 -1.44
N ALA A 49 11.76 6.66 -2.16
CA ALA A 49 11.27 7.92 -1.60
C ALA A 49 9.76 7.93 -1.26
N ILE A 50 9.07 6.79 -1.35
CA ILE A 50 7.62 6.72 -1.09
C ILE A 50 7.29 7.21 0.32
N LYS A 51 6.35 8.15 0.40
CA LYS A 51 5.74 8.63 1.64
C LYS A 51 4.27 8.21 1.75
N HIS A 52 3.61 7.95 0.63
CA HIS A 52 2.21 7.55 0.59
C HIS A 52 2.08 6.31 -0.27
N LEU A 53 1.57 5.23 0.32
CA LEU A 53 1.22 4.04 -0.41
C LEU A 53 -0.25 3.75 -0.27
N THR A 54 -0.93 3.59 -1.39
CA THR A 54 -2.27 3.03 -1.44
C THR A 54 -2.23 1.60 -1.96
N VAL A 55 -2.92 0.68 -1.30
CA VAL A 55 -3.15 -0.68 -1.78
C VAL A 55 -4.65 -0.91 -1.90
N ILE A 56 -5.11 -1.15 -3.13
CA ILE A 56 -6.51 -1.37 -3.52
C ILE A 56 -6.72 -2.85 -3.77
N GLY A 57 -7.65 -3.47 -3.05
CA GLY A 57 -7.80 -4.92 -2.97
C GLY A 57 -6.53 -5.56 -2.42
N PHE A 58 -6.49 -5.92 -1.14
CA PHE A 58 -5.27 -6.46 -0.54
C PHE A 58 -5.50 -7.84 0.07
N HIS A 59 -4.65 -8.78 -0.33
CA HIS A 59 -4.62 -10.10 0.26
C HIS A 59 -3.73 -10.15 1.51
N LYS A 60 -3.98 -11.12 2.39
CA LYS A 60 -3.17 -11.36 3.62
C LYS A 60 -1.67 -11.46 3.34
N SER A 61 -1.30 -12.00 2.17
CA SER A 61 0.10 -12.15 1.75
C SER A 61 0.79 -10.79 1.52
N VAL A 62 0.08 -9.81 0.93
CA VAL A 62 0.58 -8.44 0.76
C VAL A 62 0.82 -7.80 2.13
N LEU A 63 -0.13 -7.87 3.05
CA LEU A 63 0.04 -7.39 4.42
C LEU A 63 1.23 -8.05 5.13
N GLY A 64 1.46 -9.34 4.90
CA GLY A 64 2.62 -10.06 5.41
C GLY A 64 3.94 -9.47 4.91
N MET A 65 4.05 -9.19 3.62
CA MET A 65 5.27 -8.60 3.04
C MET A 65 5.48 -7.15 3.44
N LEU A 66 4.39 -6.38 3.55
CA LEU A 66 4.42 -5.04 4.14
C LEU A 66 5.05 -5.07 5.52
N SER A 67 4.84 -6.12 6.31
CA SER A 67 5.43 -6.24 7.65
C SER A 67 6.94 -6.48 7.65
N CYS A 68 7.49 -7.08 6.59
CA CYS A 68 8.89 -7.51 6.51
C CYS A 68 9.76 -6.58 5.66
N THR A 69 9.17 -5.65 4.90
CA THR A 69 9.91 -4.83 3.94
C THR A 69 10.78 -3.79 4.65
N GLN A 70 12.09 -3.98 4.60
CA GLN A 70 13.10 -3.12 5.25
C GLN A 70 13.50 -1.88 4.42
N ARG A 71 12.83 -1.60 3.32
CA ARG A 71 13.22 -0.51 2.41
C ARG A 71 12.26 0.67 2.41
N TRP A 72 11.08 0.53 3.02
CA TRP A 72 10.14 1.63 3.11
C TRP A 72 10.43 2.50 4.33
N PRO A 73 10.24 3.82 4.19
CA PRO A 73 10.55 4.74 5.25
C PRO A 73 9.55 4.67 6.40
N ASN A 74 10.00 5.13 7.57
CA ASN A 74 9.28 5.06 8.85
C ASN A 74 8.13 6.08 8.97
N ASP A 75 8.07 7.06 8.08
CA ASP A 75 7.06 8.12 8.04
C ASP A 75 6.04 7.90 6.93
N MET A 76 5.91 6.66 6.45
CA MET A 76 4.99 6.33 5.37
C MET A 76 3.53 6.34 5.88
N VAL A 77 2.65 6.93 5.08
CA VAL A 77 1.19 6.81 5.15
C VAL A 77 0.76 5.61 4.32
N LEU A 78 0.05 4.67 4.93
CA LEU A 78 -0.52 3.50 4.26
C LEU A 78 -2.04 3.67 4.14
N SER A 79 -2.55 3.69 2.92
CA SER A 79 -3.99 3.61 2.64
C SER A 79 -4.33 2.19 2.18
N LEU A 80 -5.23 1.54 2.89
CA LEU A 80 -5.79 0.24 2.55
C LEU A 80 -7.21 0.44 2.07
N TRP A 81 -7.46 0.06 0.81
CA TRP A 81 -8.78 0.09 0.22
C TRP A 81 -9.21 -1.33 -0.09
N ALA A 82 -10.32 -1.75 0.52
CA ALA A 82 -10.96 -3.03 0.22
C ALA A 82 -12.17 -2.79 -0.67
N TRP A 83 -12.46 -3.73 -1.57
CA TRP A 83 -13.68 -3.70 -2.37
C TRP A 83 -14.90 -3.91 -1.46
N LYS A 84 -16.09 -3.46 -1.92
CA LYS A 84 -17.32 -3.46 -1.10
C LYS A 84 -17.66 -4.83 -0.50
N ASP A 85 -17.32 -5.91 -1.20
CA ASP A 85 -17.61 -7.29 -0.81
C ASP A 85 -16.40 -8.03 -0.20
N GLU A 86 -15.26 -7.35 -0.03
CA GLU A 86 -14.06 -7.95 0.56
C GLU A 86 -14.10 -7.97 2.08
N ILE A 87 -13.82 -9.14 2.66
CA ILE A 87 -13.66 -9.29 4.11
C ILE A 87 -12.28 -8.81 4.51
N VAL A 88 -12.23 -7.66 5.21
CA VAL A 88 -10.98 -7.12 5.74
C VAL A 88 -10.51 -7.89 6.97
N ASN A 89 -9.34 -8.52 6.88
CA ASN A 89 -8.74 -9.25 7.99
C ASN A 89 -7.99 -8.32 8.96
N ILE A 90 -8.71 -7.81 9.97
CA ILE A 90 -8.18 -6.89 10.99
C ILE A 90 -6.97 -7.48 11.73
N ALA A 91 -7.02 -8.77 12.08
CA ALA A 91 -5.93 -9.44 12.78
C ALA A 91 -4.63 -9.47 11.95
N ALA A 92 -4.73 -9.60 10.63
CA ALA A 92 -3.59 -9.50 9.73
C ALA A 92 -3.01 -8.07 9.70
N ILE A 93 -3.87 -7.05 9.70
CA ILE A 93 -3.45 -5.64 9.77
C ILE A 93 -2.73 -5.36 11.10
N GLN A 94 -3.31 -5.78 12.23
CA GLN A 94 -2.68 -5.65 13.55
C GLN A 94 -1.30 -6.29 13.61
N ARG A 95 -1.18 -7.53 13.11
CA ARG A 95 0.09 -8.25 13.08
C ARG A 95 1.15 -7.52 12.25
N MET A 96 0.74 -6.95 11.11
CA MET A 96 1.63 -6.16 10.26
C MET A 96 2.12 -4.90 10.99
N LEU A 97 1.21 -4.15 11.62
CA LEU A 97 1.55 -2.94 12.38
C LEU A 97 2.47 -3.24 13.57
N LYS A 98 2.16 -4.29 14.34
CA LYS A 98 2.98 -4.71 15.48
C LYS A 98 4.41 -5.03 15.06
N ARG A 99 4.59 -5.83 14.00
CA ARG A 99 5.92 -6.16 13.45
C ARG A 99 6.69 -4.94 12.98
N ARG A 100 6.00 -4.00 12.30
CA ARG A 100 6.58 -2.73 11.86
C ARG A 100 7.13 -1.92 13.04
N ILE A 101 6.36 -1.79 14.11
CA ILE A 101 6.79 -1.13 15.36
C ILE A 101 7.98 -1.86 15.98
N GLU A 102 7.90 -3.18 16.14
CA GLU A 102 8.99 -4.00 16.71
C GLU A 102 10.29 -3.90 15.90
N SER A 103 10.19 -3.71 14.58
CA SER A 103 11.33 -3.51 13.69
C SER A 103 11.88 -2.07 13.64
N GLY A 104 11.33 -1.16 14.45
CA GLY A 104 11.73 0.26 14.47
C GLY A 104 11.25 1.06 13.25
N ARG A 105 10.23 0.57 12.54
CA ARG A 105 9.74 1.11 11.26
C ARG A 105 8.22 1.29 11.28
N PRO A 106 7.69 2.11 12.19
CA PRO A 106 6.25 2.29 12.32
C PRO A 106 5.64 2.82 11.02
N ILE A 107 4.34 2.62 10.87
CA ILE A 107 3.54 3.33 9.86
C ILE A 107 3.03 4.59 10.55
N ALA A 108 3.20 5.77 9.95
CA ALA A 108 2.81 7.03 10.57
C ALA A 108 1.28 7.18 10.65
N LYS A 109 0.60 6.84 9.56
CA LYS A 109 -0.86 6.93 9.43
C LYS A 109 -1.41 5.77 8.60
N LEU A 110 -2.50 5.18 9.06
CA LEU A 110 -3.26 4.17 8.36
C LEU A 110 -4.61 4.73 7.95
N CYS A 111 -4.90 4.72 6.66
CA CYS A 111 -6.19 5.13 6.11
C CYS A 111 -6.97 3.90 5.66
N ILE A 112 -8.22 3.76 6.07
CA ILE A 112 -9.14 2.70 5.60
C ILE A 112 -10.18 3.35 4.69
N VAL A 113 -10.13 3.01 3.40
CA VAL A 113 -11.10 3.52 2.41
C VAL A 113 -12.31 2.60 2.39
N ASN A 114 -13.52 3.18 2.39
CA ASN A 114 -14.80 2.45 2.41
C ASN A 114 -14.92 1.51 3.62
N LYS A 115 -15.08 2.09 4.82
CA LYS A 115 -15.20 1.36 6.09
C LYS A 115 -16.19 0.18 5.99
N PRO A 116 -15.74 -1.06 6.21
CA PRO A 116 -16.65 -2.19 6.37
C PRO A 116 -17.60 -1.95 7.56
N PRO A 117 -18.88 -2.35 7.50
CA PRO A 117 -19.87 -2.11 8.56
C PRO A 117 -19.42 -2.58 9.95
N MET A 118 -18.56 -3.61 10.02
CA MET A 118 -18.05 -4.21 11.26
C MET A 118 -16.56 -3.92 11.52
N PHE A 119 -15.96 -2.87 10.93
CA PHE A 119 -14.55 -2.56 11.18
C PHE A 119 -14.36 -2.02 12.62
N PRO A 120 -13.70 -2.77 13.52
CA PRO A 120 -13.60 -2.39 14.92
C PRO A 120 -12.42 -1.43 15.10
N ASN A 121 -12.67 -0.15 14.81
CA ASN A 121 -11.68 0.95 14.83
C ASN A 121 -10.83 1.01 16.10
N PHE A 122 -11.36 0.61 17.25
CA PHE A 122 -10.70 0.71 18.55
C PHE A 122 -9.35 -0.06 18.59
N PHE A 123 -9.27 -1.20 17.92
CA PHE A 123 -8.12 -2.09 18.05
C PHE A 123 -6.84 -1.62 17.35
N LEU A 124 -6.93 -0.67 16.40
CA LEU A 124 -5.78 -0.21 15.61
C LEU A 124 -5.19 1.12 16.11
N ARG A 125 -5.97 1.90 16.86
CA ARG A 125 -5.56 3.24 17.36
C ARG A 125 -4.34 3.20 18.28
N ASN A 126 -4.10 2.07 18.95
CA ASN A 126 -2.94 1.88 19.82
C ASN A 126 -1.63 1.69 19.05
N TYR A 127 -1.68 1.47 17.73
CA TYR A 127 -0.51 1.20 16.91
C TYR A 127 -0.19 2.34 15.93
N VAL A 128 -1.19 3.11 15.51
CA VAL A 128 -1.05 4.09 14.43
C VAL A 128 -2.20 5.11 14.47
N GLN A 129 -1.95 6.32 13.93
CA GLN A 129 -3.03 7.25 13.62
C GLN A 129 -3.97 6.64 12.57
N LEU A 130 -5.23 6.42 12.93
CA LEU A 130 -6.23 5.81 12.05
C LEU A 130 -7.17 6.88 11.49
N GLU A 131 -7.36 6.87 10.18
CA GLU A 131 -8.36 7.68 9.48
C GLU A 131 -9.25 6.79 8.61
N ILE A 132 -10.55 7.07 8.58
CA ILE A 132 -11.46 6.47 7.61
C ILE A 132 -11.65 7.49 6.50
N MET A 133 -11.40 7.06 5.26
CA MET A 133 -11.53 7.90 4.07
C MET A 133 -12.69 7.41 3.20
N GLU A 134 -13.29 8.35 2.49
CA GLU A 134 -14.19 8.04 1.38
C GLU A 134 -13.39 7.66 0.14
N GLU A 135 -14.00 6.86 -0.74
CA GLU A 135 -13.43 6.55 -2.04
C GLU A 135 -13.27 7.82 -2.89
N PRO A 136 -12.08 8.10 -3.44
CA PRO A 136 -11.90 9.27 -4.29
C PRO A 136 -12.62 9.06 -5.63
N MET A 137 -13.36 10.08 -6.07
CA MET A 137 -14.14 10.04 -7.31
C MET A 137 -13.31 9.78 -8.58
N ILE A 138 -12.01 10.13 -8.58
CA ILE A 138 -11.09 9.94 -9.71
C ILE A 138 -9.71 9.57 -9.17
N TRP A 139 -9.17 8.43 -9.61
CA TRP A 139 -7.77 8.10 -9.41
C TRP A 139 -6.92 8.70 -10.54
N PRO A 140 -5.86 9.46 -10.23
CA PRO A 140 -4.84 9.80 -11.22
C PRO A 140 -4.18 8.51 -11.72
N ARG A 141 -4.52 8.11 -12.96
CA ARG A 141 -3.84 7.00 -13.63
C ARG A 141 -2.58 7.55 -14.29
N TRP A 142 -1.45 6.87 -14.10
CA TRP A 142 -0.31 7.13 -14.97
C TRP A 142 -0.64 6.52 -16.34
N SER A 143 -0.66 7.37 -17.36
CA SER A 143 -0.67 6.94 -18.76
C SER A 143 0.74 7.18 -19.32
N PRO A 144 1.32 6.22 -20.06
CA PRO A 144 2.57 6.46 -20.79
C PRO A 144 2.42 7.50 -21.92
N VAL A 145 1.19 7.97 -22.18
CA VAL A 145 0.89 8.91 -23.26
C VAL A 145 1.01 10.33 -22.74
N ASP A 146 2.21 10.90 -22.89
CA ASP A 146 2.52 12.28 -23.27
C ASP A 146 4.04 12.49 -23.07
N GLN A 147 4.82 11.99 -24.03
CA GLN A 147 6.16 12.49 -24.36
C GLN A 147 6.14 12.93 -25.82
#